data_AF-A0A7S3Q9M7-F1
#
_entry.id   AF-A0A7S3Q9M7-F1
#
_cell.length_a   1.000
_cell.length_b   1.000
_cell.length_c   1.000
_cell.angle_alpha   90.00
_cell.angle_beta   90.00
_cell.angle_gamma   90.00
#
_symmetry.space_group_name_H-M   'P 1'
#
loop_
_entity.id
_entity.type
_entity.pdbx_description
1 polymer ?
#
loop_
_entity_poly.entity_id
_entity_poly.type
_entity_poly.pdbx_seq_one_letter_code
_entity_poly.pdbx_strand_id
1 'polypeptide(L)'
;MGSCASCISNVNNSPGNLELEEGELSAKSPVGNISTVYETLPSEYENHFVTKVYDGDTLTLRSKSNGPNSSRQRVRLIGIDAPEIKECQPFAEEAKKFTLDSCENMNIYLSFEPNGDKKDRYGRLVAWIWLKVNGGGYLNVNEALVAKGLASVYFYGPGKLQNRDKMISLQRSARKQKIGKWADFIDGSVLKTPNGQRYHCTRDCTHLQRSNKLISLKASVALDIGLSPCRGCHK
;
A
#
# COMPACT_ATOMS: atom_id res chain seq x y z
N MET A 1 -38.40 -25.93 -5.03
CA MET A 1 -39.58 -25.30 -4.41
C MET A 1 -39.11 -24.54 -3.18
N GLY A 2 -39.50 -23.26 -3.06
CA GLY A 2 -39.07 -22.38 -1.96
C GLY A 2 -38.47 -21.06 -2.46
N SER A 3 -39.33 -20.18 -2.98
CA SER A 3 -39.05 -18.78 -3.36
C SER A 3 -39.43 -17.85 -2.21
N CYS A 4 -38.69 -16.75 -2.02
CA CYS A 4 -39.19 -15.42 -1.62
C CYS A 4 -38.01 -14.43 -1.72
N ALA A 5 -37.84 -13.60 -2.75
CA ALA A 5 -38.59 -12.41 -3.16
C ALA A 5 -38.44 -11.17 -2.23
N SER A 6 -37.72 -10.18 -2.78
CA SER A 6 -37.82 -8.71 -2.61
C SER A 6 -37.69 -8.05 -1.24
N CYS A 7 -36.71 -7.13 -1.15
CA CYS A 7 -36.94 -5.75 -0.72
C CYS A 7 -36.06 -4.82 -1.55
N ILE A 8 -36.69 -4.14 -2.52
CA ILE A 8 -36.18 -2.92 -3.16
C ILE A 8 -36.50 -1.78 -2.19
N SER A 9 -35.51 -0.98 -1.85
CA SER A 9 -35.73 0.39 -1.39
C SER A 9 -34.78 1.31 -2.15
N ASN A 10 -35.39 2.14 -3.00
CA ASN A 10 -34.77 3.28 -3.64
C ASN A 10 -34.09 4.18 -2.61
N VAL A 11 -32.83 4.53 -2.86
CA VAL A 11 -32.25 5.78 -2.34
C VAL A 11 -31.59 6.48 -3.52
N ASN A 12 -32.25 7.54 -3.99
CA ASN A 12 -31.62 8.56 -4.81
C ASN A 12 -30.52 9.21 -3.98
N ASN A 13 -29.28 9.23 -4.47
CA ASN A 13 -28.32 10.23 -3.99
C ASN A 13 -27.45 10.72 -5.15
N SER A 14 -27.62 12.01 -5.44
CA SER A 14 -26.72 12.86 -6.24
C SER A 14 -25.31 12.87 -5.65
N PRO A 15 -24.28 13.25 -6.43
CA PRO A 15 -22.88 13.17 -5.98
C PRO A 15 -22.59 14.28 -4.96
N GLY A 16 -22.77 13.96 -3.68
CA GLY A 16 -22.28 14.76 -2.57
C GLY A 16 -20.83 14.39 -2.26
N ASN A 17 -19.97 15.42 -2.14
CA ASN A 17 -18.65 15.34 -1.52
C ASN A 17 -18.71 14.44 -0.28
N LEU A 18 -17.99 13.32 -0.27
CA LEU A 18 -17.74 12.59 0.97
C LEU A 18 -16.66 13.35 1.75
N GLU A 19 -17.10 14.02 2.80
CA GLU A 19 -16.26 14.73 3.76
C GLU A 19 -15.62 13.72 4.72
N LEU A 20 -14.29 13.60 4.68
CA LEU A 20 -13.54 12.79 5.63
C LEU A 20 -13.34 13.60 6.92
N GLU A 21 -14.06 13.25 7.98
CA GLU A 21 -13.92 13.88 9.29
C GLU A 21 -12.57 13.54 9.96
N GLU A 22 -12.05 14.49 10.73
CA GLU A 22 -10.71 14.49 11.35
C GLU A 22 -10.46 13.32 12.35
N GLY A 23 -11.50 12.56 12.71
CA GLY A 23 -11.48 11.56 13.77
C GLY A 23 -10.78 10.22 13.45
N GLU A 24 -10.62 9.85 12.17
CA GLU A 24 -10.05 8.52 11.80
C GLU A 24 -8.63 8.57 11.21
N LEU A 25 -8.05 9.77 11.09
CA LEU A 25 -6.75 10.03 10.44
C LEU A 25 -5.58 10.22 11.41
N SER A 26 -5.84 10.29 12.72
CA SER A 26 -4.79 10.38 13.73
C SER A 26 -4.69 9.09 14.55
N ALA A 27 -4.01 8.10 13.99
CA ALA A 27 -3.51 6.99 14.81
C ALA A 27 -2.41 7.54 15.73
N LYS A 28 -2.79 8.02 16.93
CA LYS A 28 -1.84 8.41 17.98
C LYS A 28 -1.04 7.17 18.41
N SER A 29 0.15 7.01 17.85
CA SER A 29 1.10 5.94 18.17
C SER A 29 2.26 6.50 19.02
N PRO A 30 2.52 5.98 20.23
CA PRO A 30 3.63 6.45 21.05
C PRO A 30 4.90 5.66 20.74
N VAL A 31 5.65 6.07 19.71
CA VAL A 31 7.13 6.12 19.64
C VAL A 31 7.50 7.06 18.47
N GLY A 32 7.67 8.35 18.76
CA GLY A 32 7.98 9.39 17.76
C GLY A 32 6.79 9.68 16.83
N ASN A 33 6.32 10.92 16.75
CA ASN A 33 5.23 11.31 15.85
C ASN A 33 5.66 11.18 14.37
N ILE A 34 5.66 9.97 13.82
CA ILE A 34 5.84 9.74 12.39
C ILE A 34 4.49 10.00 11.73
N SER A 35 4.21 11.28 11.48
CA SER A 35 2.99 11.71 10.79
C SER A 35 2.96 11.21 9.36
N THR A 36 1.79 10.79 8.89
CA THR A 36 1.50 10.49 7.47
C THR A 36 0.94 11.73 6.74
N VAL A 37 0.73 12.83 7.45
CA VAL A 37 0.22 14.10 6.95
C VAL A 37 1.34 15.13 6.92
N TYR A 38 1.39 15.88 5.83
CA TYR A 38 2.39 16.89 5.51
C TYR A 38 1.74 18.25 5.31
N GLU A 39 2.44 19.34 5.61
CA GLU A 39 1.91 20.69 5.39
C GLU A 39 1.79 21.02 3.89
N THR A 40 2.72 20.51 3.07
CA THR A 40 2.82 20.79 1.65
C THR A 40 2.99 19.52 0.82
N LEU A 41 2.64 19.60 -0.47
CA LEU A 41 2.97 18.57 -1.45
C LEU A 41 4.48 18.60 -1.80
N PRO A 42 5.02 17.51 -2.36
CA PRO A 42 6.31 17.52 -3.03
C PRO A 42 6.40 18.60 -4.12
N SER A 43 7.61 19.04 -4.48
CA SER A 43 7.83 20.12 -5.47
C SER A 43 7.27 19.78 -6.86
N GLU A 44 7.30 18.50 -7.23
CA GLU A 44 6.74 17.99 -8.47
C GLU A 44 5.57 17.05 -8.19
N TYR A 45 4.40 17.38 -8.74
CA TYR A 45 3.21 16.55 -8.64
C TYR A 45 2.31 16.69 -9.87
N GLU A 46 1.46 15.70 -10.09
CA GLU A 46 0.42 15.72 -11.11
C GLU A 46 -0.96 15.53 -10.48
N ASN A 47 -1.96 16.32 -10.88
CA ASN A 47 -3.35 16.14 -10.44
C ASN A 47 -4.09 15.18 -11.37
N HIS A 48 -4.80 14.21 -10.78
CA HIS A 48 -5.60 13.22 -11.49
C HIS A 48 -6.90 12.91 -10.75
N PHE A 49 -7.91 12.46 -11.49
CA PHE A 49 -9.18 11.98 -10.92
C PHE A 49 -9.21 10.46 -10.91
N VAL A 50 -9.57 9.83 -9.79
CA VAL A 50 -9.65 8.37 -9.68
C VAL A 50 -11.03 7.87 -10.09
N THR A 51 -11.07 6.83 -10.92
CA THR A 51 -12.33 6.23 -11.42
C THR A 51 -12.62 4.86 -10.84
N LYS A 52 -11.61 4.16 -10.34
CA LYS A 52 -11.78 2.81 -9.79
C LYS A 52 -10.64 2.38 -8.88
N VAL A 53 -10.96 1.77 -7.75
CA VAL A 53 -10.01 1.05 -6.88
C VAL A 53 -10.14 -0.47 -7.07
N TYR A 54 -9.02 -1.19 -7.20
CA TYR A 54 -9.02 -2.64 -7.44
C TYR A 54 -8.68 -3.44 -6.18
N ASP A 55 -7.64 -3.00 -5.48
CA ASP A 55 -7.09 -3.57 -4.26
C ASP A 55 -6.46 -2.44 -3.41
N GLY A 56 -5.79 -2.78 -2.32
CA GLY A 56 -5.21 -1.79 -1.41
C GLY A 56 -4.13 -0.91 -2.02
N ASP A 57 -3.48 -1.32 -3.13
CA ASP A 57 -2.33 -0.62 -3.70
C ASP A 57 -2.41 -0.34 -5.21
N THR A 58 -3.57 -0.60 -5.82
CA THR A 58 -3.80 -0.40 -7.25
C THR A 58 -5.12 0.29 -7.55
N LEU A 59 -5.05 1.40 -8.29
CA LEU A 59 -6.21 2.18 -8.76
C LEU A 59 -6.11 2.57 -10.24
N THR A 60 -7.20 3.10 -10.80
CA THR A 60 -7.26 3.64 -12.18
C THR A 60 -7.67 5.11 -12.16
N LEU A 61 -7.01 5.89 -13.01
CA LEU A 61 -7.28 7.30 -13.22
C LEU A 61 -8.23 7.50 -14.40
N ARG A 62 -8.95 8.62 -14.40
CA ARG A 62 -9.69 9.10 -15.56
C ARG A 62 -8.72 9.34 -16.71
N SER A 63 -9.05 8.81 -17.89
CA SER A 63 -8.23 9.05 -19.06
C SER A 63 -8.24 10.53 -19.43
N LYS A 64 -7.09 11.06 -19.86
CA LYS A 64 -6.97 12.43 -20.37
C LYS A 64 -7.51 12.56 -21.81
N SER A 65 -7.75 11.44 -22.50
CA SER A 65 -8.32 11.40 -23.84
C SER A 65 -9.71 10.79 -23.82
N ASN A 66 -10.68 11.50 -24.40
CA ASN A 66 -12.05 11.01 -24.55
C ASN A 66 -12.18 10.37 -25.93
N GLY A 67 -11.97 9.06 -26.02
CA GLY A 67 -12.10 8.32 -27.28
C GLY A 67 -12.14 6.81 -27.05
N PRO A 68 -12.62 6.03 -28.03
CA PRO A 68 -12.78 4.58 -27.91
C PRO A 68 -11.46 3.82 -27.61
N ASN A 69 -10.32 4.47 -27.84
CA ASN A 69 -8.97 3.95 -27.56
C ASN A 69 -8.34 4.57 -26.29
N SER A 70 -9.11 5.21 -25.42
CA SER A 70 -8.60 5.80 -24.19
C SER A 70 -8.06 4.70 -23.28
N SER A 71 -6.73 4.54 -23.22
CA SER A 71 -6.13 3.56 -22.31
C SER A 71 -6.43 3.94 -20.86
N ARG A 72 -6.88 2.95 -20.07
CA ARG A 72 -7.07 3.10 -18.63
C ARG A 72 -5.71 3.23 -17.97
N GLN A 73 -5.40 4.40 -17.43
CA GLN A 73 -4.13 4.65 -16.76
C GLN A 73 -4.19 4.10 -15.34
N ARG A 74 -3.55 2.95 -15.11
CA ARG A 74 -3.44 2.31 -13.80
C ARG A 74 -2.27 2.88 -13.00
N VAL A 75 -2.41 2.96 -11.69
CA VAL A 75 -1.37 3.38 -10.75
C VAL A 75 -1.13 2.25 -9.76
N ARG A 76 0.13 1.91 -9.51
CA ARG A 76 0.61 1.07 -8.41
C ARG A 76 1.25 1.98 -7.38
N LEU A 77 0.77 1.91 -6.14
CA LEU A 77 1.34 2.68 -5.03
C LEU A 77 2.77 2.20 -4.79
N ILE A 78 3.73 3.10 -4.92
CA ILE A 78 5.16 2.77 -4.73
C ILE A 78 5.47 2.46 -3.26
N GLY A 79 6.46 1.61 -3.03
CA GLY A 79 7.02 1.37 -1.69
C GLY A 79 6.20 0.42 -0.82
N ILE A 80 5.06 -0.08 -1.31
CA ILE A 80 4.15 -0.93 -0.53
C ILE A 80 3.68 -2.17 -1.29
N ASP A 81 3.24 -3.19 -0.54
CA ASP A 81 2.55 -4.38 -1.04
C ASP A 81 1.35 -4.65 -0.12
N ALA A 82 0.15 -4.38 -0.63
CA ALA A 82 -1.10 -4.66 0.06
C ALA A 82 -1.49 -6.14 -0.14
N PRO A 83 -2.24 -6.74 0.81
CA PRO A 83 -2.76 -8.09 0.63
C PRO A 83 -3.67 -8.20 -0.61
N GLU A 84 -3.50 -9.27 -1.36
CA GLU A 84 -4.19 -9.48 -2.64
C GLU A 84 -5.60 -10.04 -2.44
N ILE A 85 -6.62 -9.30 -2.92
CA ILE A 85 -8.04 -9.68 -2.85
C ILE A 85 -8.29 -11.03 -3.54
N LYS A 86 -7.72 -11.22 -4.74
CA LYS A 86 -7.94 -12.44 -5.53
C LYS A 86 -7.41 -13.71 -4.87
N GLU A 87 -6.44 -13.56 -3.97
CA GLU A 87 -5.83 -14.66 -3.23
C GLU A 87 -6.46 -14.82 -1.84
N CYS A 88 -7.55 -14.08 -1.53
CA CYS A 88 -8.23 -14.08 -0.23
C CYS A 88 -7.26 -13.89 0.95
N GLN A 89 -6.23 -13.05 0.76
CA GLN A 89 -5.25 -12.81 1.80
C GLN A 89 -5.89 -12.05 2.97
N PRO A 90 -5.53 -12.36 4.22
CA PRO A 90 -6.00 -11.60 5.39
C PRO A 90 -5.74 -10.10 5.22
N PHE A 91 -6.71 -9.29 5.65
CA PHE A 91 -6.70 -7.82 5.55
C PHE A 91 -6.79 -7.24 4.13
N ALA A 92 -7.04 -8.05 3.09
CA ALA A 92 -7.17 -7.55 1.73
C ALA A 92 -8.38 -6.63 1.54
N GLU A 93 -9.55 -7.00 2.08
CA GLU A 93 -10.77 -6.20 1.98
C GLU A 93 -10.66 -4.89 2.76
N GLU A 94 -10.03 -4.92 3.93
CA GLU A 94 -9.78 -3.74 4.76
C GLU A 94 -8.80 -2.78 4.07
N ALA A 95 -7.73 -3.31 3.47
CA ALA A 95 -6.79 -2.51 2.70
C ALA A 95 -7.45 -1.86 1.48
N LYS A 96 -8.25 -2.63 0.73
CA LYS A 96 -9.02 -2.13 -0.40
C LYS A 96 -10.04 -1.09 0.04
N LYS A 97 -10.78 -1.35 1.13
CA LYS A 97 -11.80 -0.43 1.66
C LYS A 97 -11.16 0.91 2.04
N PHE A 98 -10.03 0.91 2.74
CA PHE A 98 -9.31 2.14 3.06
C PHE A 98 -8.96 2.95 1.81
N THR A 99 -8.40 2.31 0.78
CA THR A 99 -8.05 2.98 -0.48
C THR A 99 -9.28 3.43 -1.26
N LEU A 100 -10.37 2.66 -1.23
CA LEU A 100 -11.65 3.01 -1.85
C LEU A 100 -12.24 4.27 -1.21
N ASP A 101 -12.41 4.26 0.11
CA ASP A 101 -12.99 5.36 0.86
C ASP A 101 -12.15 6.65 0.74
N SER A 102 -10.83 6.50 0.64
CA SER A 102 -9.91 7.64 0.55
C SER A 102 -9.81 8.22 -0.87
N CYS A 103 -9.86 7.37 -1.90
CA CYS A 103 -9.43 7.77 -3.25
C CYS A 103 -10.53 7.66 -4.32
N GLU A 104 -11.53 6.79 -4.20
CA GLU A 104 -12.47 6.57 -5.31
C GLU A 104 -13.35 7.79 -5.55
N ASN A 105 -13.49 8.19 -6.82
CA ASN A 105 -14.18 9.41 -7.23
C ASN A 105 -13.60 10.71 -6.64
N MET A 106 -12.33 10.70 -6.20
CA MET A 106 -11.63 11.87 -5.67
C MET A 106 -10.57 12.39 -6.64
N ASN A 107 -10.25 13.68 -6.51
CA ASN A 107 -9.03 14.25 -7.07
C ASN A 107 -7.85 13.93 -6.16
N ILE A 108 -6.77 13.43 -6.74
CA ILE A 108 -5.56 13.02 -6.04
C ILE A 108 -4.36 13.72 -6.66
N TYR A 109 -3.28 13.84 -5.88
CA TYR A 109 -1.98 14.26 -6.40
C TYR A 109 -1.04 13.06 -6.45
N LEU A 110 -0.36 12.89 -7.58
CA LEU A 110 0.67 11.88 -7.77
C LEU A 110 2.05 12.55 -7.72
N SER A 111 2.97 11.99 -6.95
CA SER A 111 4.39 12.31 -7.06
C SER A 111 5.22 11.06 -7.39
N PHE A 112 6.34 11.25 -8.06
CA PHE A 112 7.19 10.18 -8.55
C PHE A 112 8.57 10.24 -7.89
N GLU A 113 9.26 9.10 -7.82
CA GLU A 113 10.67 9.09 -7.40
C GLU A 113 11.54 9.77 -8.48
N PRO A 114 12.36 10.77 -8.15
CA PRO A 114 13.10 11.56 -9.16
C PRO A 114 14.01 10.75 -10.07
N ASN A 115 14.56 9.64 -9.56
CA ASN A 115 15.48 8.76 -10.29
C ASN A 115 14.87 7.38 -10.60
N GLY A 116 13.54 7.25 -10.50
CA GLY A 116 12.82 6.00 -10.74
C GLY A 116 12.06 6.01 -12.06
N ASP A 117 11.85 4.82 -12.63
CA ASP A 117 10.95 4.67 -13.76
C ASP A 117 9.53 5.04 -13.34
N LYS A 118 8.88 5.95 -14.07
CA LYS A 118 7.47 6.32 -13.82
C LYS A 118 6.50 5.17 -14.07
N LYS A 119 6.91 4.15 -14.83
CA LYS A 119 6.09 3.00 -15.18
C LYS A 119 6.79 1.69 -14.86
N ASP A 120 6.04 0.71 -14.39
CA ASP A 120 6.53 -0.65 -14.26
C ASP A 120 6.46 -1.43 -15.59
N ARG A 121 6.94 -2.68 -15.57
CA ARG A 121 6.91 -3.60 -16.72
C ARG A 121 5.50 -3.91 -17.27
N TYR A 122 4.46 -3.59 -16.50
CA TYR A 122 3.05 -3.78 -16.89
C TYR A 122 2.42 -2.48 -17.41
N GLY A 123 3.20 -1.41 -17.53
CA GLY A 123 2.75 -0.10 -17.97
C GLY A 123 1.95 0.67 -16.92
N ARG A 124 1.89 0.21 -15.67
CA ARG A 124 1.25 0.94 -14.58
C ARG A 124 2.15 2.10 -14.17
N LEU A 125 1.58 3.26 -13.90
CA LEU A 125 2.32 4.31 -13.20
C LEU A 125 2.74 3.81 -11.82
N VAL A 126 3.91 4.21 -11.35
CA VAL A 126 4.42 3.87 -10.01
C VAL A 126 4.63 5.17 -9.25
N ALA A 127 3.76 5.45 -8.27
CA ALA A 127 3.68 6.78 -7.65
C ALA A 127 3.32 6.74 -6.17
N TRP A 128 3.66 7.83 -5.47
CA TRP A 128 3.06 8.20 -4.19
C TRP A 128 1.74 8.91 -4.44
N ILE A 129 0.74 8.61 -3.62
CA ILE A 129 -0.58 9.24 -3.69
C ILE A 129 -0.77 10.18 -2.51
N TRP A 130 -1.22 11.39 -2.81
CA TRP A 130 -1.48 12.42 -1.82
C TRP A 130 -2.93 12.92 -1.91
N LEU A 131 -3.54 13.11 -0.75
CA LEU A 131 -4.89 13.63 -0.59
C LEU A 131 -4.84 14.89 0.25
N LYS A 132 -5.58 15.93 -0.16
CA LYS A 132 -5.75 17.11 0.68
C LYS A 132 -6.59 16.74 1.91
N VAL A 133 -6.17 17.17 3.09
CA VAL A 133 -6.88 16.92 4.35
C VAL A 133 -7.71 18.14 4.74
N ASN A 134 -8.88 17.91 5.33
CA ASN A 134 -9.68 18.95 5.96
C ASN A 134 -8.86 19.63 7.08
N GLY A 135 -8.97 20.95 7.21
CA GLY A 135 -8.12 21.72 8.13
C GLY A 135 -6.71 22.05 7.60
N GLY A 136 -6.32 21.50 6.44
CA GLY A 136 -5.06 21.81 5.76
C GLY A 136 -4.08 20.63 5.70
N GLY A 137 -3.08 20.75 4.83
CA GLY A 137 -2.08 19.71 4.61
C GLY A 137 -2.52 18.58 3.66
N TYR A 138 -1.67 17.55 3.58
CA TYR A 138 -1.73 16.49 2.59
C TYR A 138 -1.36 15.14 3.22
N LEU A 139 -2.27 14.18 3.17
CA LEU A 139 -2.06 12.80 3.58
C LEU A 139 -1.33 12.03 2.48
N ASN A 140 -0.23 11.36 2.82
CA ASN A 140 0.37 10.34 1.97
C ASN A 140 -0.35 8.99 2.19
N VAL A 141 -1.09 8.53 1.18
CA VAL A 141 -1.92 7.31 1.27
C VAL A 141 -1.07 6.05 1.43
N ASN A 142 0.09 5.99 0.76
CA ASN A 142 0.98 4.84 0.83
C ASN A 142 1.52 4.66 2.25
N GLU A 143 1.93 5.77 2.89
CA GLU A 143 2.38 5.78 4.28
C GLU A 143 1.24 5.42 5.24
N ALA A 144 0.04 5.96 5.01
CA ALA A 144 -1.14 5.67 5.82
C ALA A 144 -1.52 4.18 5.81
N LEU A 145 -1.47 3.52 4.65
CA LEU A 145 -1.69 2.08 4.52
C LEU A 145 -0.70 1.27 5.37
N VAL A 146 0.58 1.64 5.37
CA VAL A 146 1.59 0.97 6.20
C VAL A 146 1.37 1.26 7.68
N ALA A 147 1.08 2.50 8.05
CA ALA A 147 0.83 2.92 9.43
C ALA A 147 -0.38 2.20 10.04
N LYS A 148 -1.43 1.98 9.23
CA LYS A 148 -2.64 1.22 9.62
C LYS A 148 -2.48 -0.30 9.53
N GLY A 149 -1.28 -0.81 9.22
CA GLY A 149 -1.03 -2.24 9.11
C GLY A 149 -1.79 -2.92 7.97
N LEU A 150 -2.18 -2.15 6.94
CA LEU A 150 -2.94 -2.61 5.77
C LEU A 150 -2.04 -2.92 4.57
N ALA A 151 -0.76 -2.56 4.63
CA ALA A 151 0.24 -2.92 3.64
C ALA A 151 1.61 -3.24 4.27
N SER A 152 2.41 -4.03 3.58
CA SER A 152 3.84 -4.23 3.90
C SER A 152 4.70 -3.27 3.11
N VAL A 153 5.84 -2.89 3.67
CA VAL A 153 6.89 -2.15 2.96
C VAL A 153 7.54 -3.06 1.91
N TYR A 154 7.67 -2.52 0.71
CA TYR A 154 8.16 -3.25 -0.45
C TYR A 154 9.03 -2.36 -1.33
N PHE A 155 10.31 -2.69 -1.41
CA PHE A 155 11.27 -1.95 -2.24
C PHE A 155 11.54 -2.74 -3.53
N TYR A 156 11.36 -2.08 -4.68
CA TYR A 156 11.62 -2.65 -5.99
C TYR A 156 12.98 -2.18 -6.52
N GLY A 157 13.85 -3.13 -6.86
CA GLY A 157 15.10 -2.85 -7.60
C GLY A 157 16.22 -2.19 -6.79
N PRO A 158 17.36 -1.89 -7.45
CA PRO A 158 18.47 -1.14 -6.88
C PRO A 158 18.16 0.37 -6.95
N GLY A 159 17.26 0.85 -6.10
CA GLY A 159 16.96 2.27 -5.96
C GLY A 159 16.66 2.59 -4.50
N LYS A 160 17.17 3.72 -4.00
CA LYS A 160 16.78 4.22 -2.68
C LYS A 160 15.49 5.00 -2.85
N LEU A 161 14.39 4.49 -2.30
CA LEU A 161 13.20 5.33 -2.09
C LEU A 161 13.55 6.44 -1.11
N GLN A 162 13.14 7.67 -1.39
CA GLN A 162 13.40 8.80 -0.49
C GLN A 162 12.86 8.55 0.92
N ASN A 163 11.66 7.96 1.01
CA ASN A 163 10.98 7.73 2.29
C ASN A 163 11.30 6.35 2.92
N ARG A 164 12.36 5.66 2.48
CA ARG A 164 12.67 4.27 2.89
C ARG A 164 12.64 4.07 4.41
N ASP A 165 13.39 4.87 5.16
CA ASP A 165 13.55 4.68 6.61
C ASP A 165 12.29 5.07 7.38
N LYS A 166 11.55 6.05 6.87
CA LYS A 166 10.22 6.41 7.39
C LYS A 166 9.24 5.25 7.22
N MET A 167 9.18 4.67 6.02
CA MET A 167 8.32 3.51 5.71
C MET A 167 8.64 2.31 6.62
N ILE A 168 9.92 1.99 6.81
CA ILE A 168 10.35 0.93 7.75
C ILE A 168 9.90 1.24 9.17
N SER A 169 10.02 2.50 9.59
CA SER A 169 9.64 2.92 10.95
C SER A 169 8.12 2.85 11.17
N LEU A 170 7.31 3.25 10.18
CA LEU A 170 5.85 3.07 10.20
C LEU A 170 5.47 1.59 10.30
N GLN A 171 6.09 0.73 9.50
CA GLN A 171 5.85 -0.71 9.55
C GLN A 171 6.23 -1.31 10.90
N ARG A 172 7.41 -0.94 11.44
CA ARG A 172 7.85 -1.37 12.77
C ARG A 172 6.86 -0.94 13.84
N SER A 173 6.34 0.28 13.76
CA SER A 173 5.35 0.82 14.70
C SER A 173 4.04 0.04 14.64
N ALA A 174 3.47 -0.15 13.45
CA ALA A 174 2.25 -0.93 13.24
C ALA A 174 2.41 -2.37 13.74
N ARG A 175 3.57 -2.98 13.49
CA ARG A 175 3.90 -4.33 13.96
C ARG A 175 3.99 -4.43 15.48
N LYS A 176 4.70 -3.51 16.13
CA LYS A 176 4.85 -3.50 17.60
C LYS A 176 3.50 -3.29 18.30
N GLN A 177 2.62 -2.50 17.69
CA GLN A 177 1.27 -2.22 18.19
C GLN A 177 0.24 -3.25 17.73
N LYS A 178 0.64 -4.28 16.98
CA LYS A 178 -0.26 -5.34 16.49
C LYS A 178 -1.45 -4.80 15.68
N ILE A 179 -1.23 -3.74 14.91
CA ILE A 179 -2.27 -3.08 14.11
C ILE A 179 -2.50 -3.85 12.80
N GLY A 180 -3.76 -4.01 12.42
CA GLY A 180 -4.15 -4.62 11.15
C GLY A 180 -3.56 -6.02 10.99
N LYS A 181 -2.91 -6.27 9.85
CA LYS A 181 -2.33 -7.59 9.53
C LYS A 181 -1.22 -8.06 10.47
N TRP A 182 -0.76 -7.18 11.37
CA TRP A 182 0.26 -7.52 12.35
C TRP A 182 -0.31 -8.10 13.66
N ALA A 183 -1.64 -8.20 13.81
CA ALA A 183 -2.30 -8.72 15.01
C ALA A 183 -1.73 -10.08 15.45
N ASP A 184 -1.63 -11.00 14.50
CA ASP A 184 -1.16 -12.38 14.69
C ASP A 184 0.28 -12.57 14.19
N PHE A 185 1.08 -11.50 14.16
CA PHE A 185 2.46 -11.59 13.68
C PHE A 185 3.32 -12.53 14.56
N ILE A 186 3.86 -13.58 13.94
CA ILE A 186 4.77 -14.52 14.59
C ILE A 186 6.21 -14.15 14.27
N ASP A 187 7.00 -13.84 15.30
CA ASP A 187 8.43 -13.51 15.15
C ASP A 187 9.31 -14.77 15.07
N GLY A 188 9.07 -15.56 14.03
CA GLY A 188 9.79 -16.78 13.71
C GLY A 188 11.20 -16.54 13.17
N SER A 189 12.00 -17.61 13.10
CA SER A 189 13.28 -17.58 12.40
C SER A 189 13.06 -17.67 10.89
N VAL A 190 13.71 -16.81 10.14
CA VAL A 190 13.68 -16.75 8.68
C VAL A 190 15.11 -16.76 8.12
N LEU A 191 15.22 -17.04 6.82
CA LEU A 191 16.49 -17.11 6.11
C LEU A 191 16.61 -15.97 5.12
N LYS A 192 17.82 -15.41 4.97
CA LYS A 192 18.15 -14.55 3.83
C LYS A 192 19.45 -14.97 3.18
N THR A 193 19.63 -14.60 1.92
CA THR A 193 20.96 -14.59 1.30
C THR A 193 21.70 -13.30 1.69
N PRO A 194 23.05 -13.26 1.62
CA PRO A 194 23.83 -12.09 2.04
C PRO A 194 23.37 -10.78 1.40
N ASN A 195 23.14 -10.81 0.08
CA ASN A 195 22.78 -9.64 -0.74
C ASN A 195 21.31 -9.62 -1.18
N GLY A 196 20.51 -10.59 -0.71
CA GLY A 196 19.09 -10.68 -1.06
C GLY A 196 18.28 -9.56 -0.40
N GLN A 197 17.30 -9.05 -1.14
CA GLN A 197 16.32 -8.09 -0.63
C GLN A 197 15.09 -8.79 0.00
N ARG A 198 15.12 -10.12 0.10
CA ARG A 198 14.02 -10.93 0.62
C ARG A 198 14.47 -11.85 1.74
N TYR A 199 13.55 -12.11 2.65
CA TYR A 199 13.66 -13.22 3.59
C TYR A 199 12.71 -14.35 3.20
N HIS A 200 13.01 -15.54 3.68
CA HIS A 200 12.39 -16.81 3.29
C HIS A 200 12.03 -17.60 4.54
N CYS A 201 10.85 -18.24 4.55
CA CYS A 201 10.36 -18.99 5.70
C CYS A 201 11.05 -20.35 5.88
N THR A 202 11.49 -20.98 4.78
CA THR A 202 12.07 -22.33 4.79
C THR A 202 13.28 -22.42 3.88
N ARG A 203 14.16 -23.40 4.15
CA ARG A 203 15.35 -23.70 3.32
C ARG A 203 14.97 -24.20 1.92
N ASP A 204 13.80 -24.81 1.81
CA ASP A 204 13.31 -25.55 0.65
C ASP A 204 12.72 -24.62 -0.42
N CYS A 205 12.64 -23.31 -0.12
CA CYS A 205 12.25 -22.29 -1.07
C CYS A 205 13.07 -22.40 -2.36
N THR A 206 12.38 -22.45 -3.51
CA THR A 206 13.00 -22.55 -4.84
C THR A 206 14.03 -21.46 -5.12
N HIS A 207 13.80 -20.25 -4.58
CA HIS A 207 14.73 -19.13 -4.69
C HIS A 207 16.04 -19.30 -3.90
N LEU A 208 16.11 -20.27 -2.98
CA LEU A 208 17.31 -20.58 -2.20
C LEU A 208 18.08 -21.80 -2.72
N GLN A 209 17.59 -22.50 -3.74
CA GLN A 209 18.20 -23.76 -4.22
C GLN A 209 19.67 -23.60 -4.61
N ARG A 210 20.05 -22.46 -5.18
CA ARG A 210 21.43 -22.16 -5.62
C ARG A 210 22.28 -21.44 -4.57
N SER A 211 21.73 -21.19 -3.38
CA SER A 211 22.42 -20.43 -2.34
C SER A 211 23.04 -21.36 -1.30
N ASN A 212 24.38 -21.33 -1.22
CA ASN A 212 25.14 -22.12 -0.24
C ASN A 212 25.39 -21.36 1.08
N LYS A 213 25.21 -20.03 1.08
CA LYS A 213 25.36 -19.18 2.26
C LYS A 213 24.02 -18.56 2.62
N LEU A 214 23.51 -18.91 3.79
CA LEU A 214 22.26 -18.39 4.34
C LEU A 214 22.52 -17.80 5.72
N ILE A 215 21.81 -16.71 6.00
CA ILE A 215 21.84 -16.02 7.29
C ILE A 215 20.47 -16.20 7.93
N SER A 216 20.45 -16.78 9.13
CA SER A 216 19.23 -16.88 9.94
C SER A 216 19.06 -15.61 10.77
N LEU A 217 17.84 -15.09 10.81
CA LEU A 217 17.46 -13.93 11.59
C LEU A 217 15.98 -14.01 11.97
N LYS A 218 15.55 -13.17 12.91
CA LYS A 218 14.13 -13.03 13.23
C LYS A 218 13.37 -12.30 12.11
N ALA A 219 12.13 -12.69 11.87
CA ALA A 219 11.27 -12.05 10.87
C ALA A 219 11.11 -10.54 11.14
N SER A 220 11.00 -10.14 12.40
CA SER A 220 10.98 -8.74 12.83
C SER A 220 12.25 -8.00 12.41
N VAL A 221 13.43 -8.59 12.63
CA VAL A 221 14.73 -8.02 12.24
C VAL A 221 14.83 -7.91 10.72
N ALA A 222 14.37 -8.91 9.98
CA ALA A 222 14.36 -8.89 8.52
C ALA A 222 13.52 -7.72 7.97
N LEU A 223 12.31 -7.53 8.50
CA LEU A 223 11.44 -6.41 8.16
C LEU A 223 12.06 -5.05 8.54
N ASP A 224 12.68 -4.98 9.73
CA ASP A 224 13.26 -3.76 10.29
C ASP A 224 14.53 -3.29 9.56
N ILE A 225 15.22 -4.17 8.82
CA ILE A 225 16.30 -3.79 7.90
C ILE A 225 15.80 -3.58 6.45
N GLY A 226 14.49 -3.70 6.23
CA GLY A 226 13.82 -3.44 4.95
C GLY A 226 13.82 -4.60 3.97
N LEU A 227 13.89 -5.85 4.45
CA LEU A 227 13.60 -7.03 3.62
C LEU A 227 12.09 -7.26 3.56
N SER A 228 11.62 -7.66 2.39
CA SER A 228 10.24 -8.10 2.21
C SER A 228 10.16 -9.63 2.21
N PRO A 229 9.02 -10.23 2.60
CA PRO A 229 8.83 -11.67 2.44
C PRO A 229 8.99 -12.10 0.99
N CYS A 230 9.55 -13.28 0.79
CA CYS A 230 9.51 -13.94 -0.51
C CYS A 230 8.07 -14.35 -0.84
N ARG A 231 7.54 -13.89 -1.97
CA ARG A 231 6.19 -14.24 -2.43
C ARG A 231 5.99 -15.75 -2.67
N GLY A 232 7.08 -16.48 -2.91
CA GLY A 232 7.05 -17.94 -3.09
C GLY A 232 7.12 -18.75 -1.79
N CYS A 233 7.34 -18.11 -0.62
CA CYS A 233 7.41 -18.81 0.66
C CYS A 233 6.04 -18.97 1.35
N HIS A 234 5.01 -18.26 0.88
CA HIS A 234 3.68 -18.21 1.48
C HIS A 234 2.60 -18.85 0.57
N LYS A 235 3.03 -19.76 -0.34
CA LYS A 235 2.13 -20.52 -1.20
C LYS A 235 1.96 -21.93 -0.68
#